data_AF-A0A969VHE3-F1
#
_entry.id   AF-A0A969VHE3-F1
#
_cell.length_a   1.000
_cell.length_b   1.000
_cell.length_c   1.000
_cell.angle_alpha   90.00
_cell.angle_beta   90.00
_cell.angle_gamma   90.00
#
_symmetry.space_group_name_H-M   'P 1'
#
loop_
_entity.id
_entity.type
_entity.pdbx_description
1 polymer ?
#
loop_
_entity_poly.entity_id
_entity_poly.type
_entity_poly.pdbx_seq_one_letter_code
_entity_poly.pdbx_strand_id
1 'polypeptide(L)'
;MNVPGDRPHARAPLLLRTYKLPTPQLVAYHPHYGGCKSWIDLHESISLAAATPAIPENTYSELVAQICQITGDSSYISPNK
;
A
#
# COMPACT_ATOMS: atom_id res chain seq x y z
N MET A 1 17.53 -27.34 22.90
CA MET A 1 17.52 -26.12 23.73
C MET A 1 16.80 -25.05 22.92
N ASN A 2 15.61 -24.65 23.36
CA ASN A 2 14.81 -23.62 22.70
C ASN A 2 15.05 -22.32 23.47
N VAL A 3 15.57 -21.28 22.82
CA VAL A 3 15.90 -20.02 23.48
C VAL A 3 14.61 -19.21 23.64
N PRO A 4 14.19 -18.80 24.84
CA PRO A 4 13.01 -17.96 25.02
C PRO A 4 13.34 -16.56 24.52
N GLY A 5 12.81 -16.15 23.36
CA GLY A 5 12.96 -14.80 22.85
C GLY A 5 13.11 -14.65 21.35
N ASP A 6 13.27 -15.74 20.60
CA ASP A 6 13.31 -15.67 19.13
C ASP A 6 11.87 -15.53 18.58
N ARG A 7 11.31 -14.32 18.71
CA ARG A 7 10.18 -13.94 17.87
C ARG A 7 10.76 -13.83 16.45
N PRO A 8 10.33 -14.67 15.48
CA PRO A 8 10.75 -14.48 14.10
C PRO A 8 10.45 -13.03 13.74
N HIS A 9 11.45 -12.32 13.19
CA HIS A 9 11.27 -10.94 12.75
C HIS A 9 10.07 -10.92 11.80
N ALA A 10 8.90 -10.54 12.32
CA ALA A 10 7.65 -10.55 11.58
C ALA A 10 7.77 -9.47 10.52
N ARG A 11 8.13 -9.88 9.30
CA ARG A 11 8.13 -9.01 8.12
C ARG A 11 6.69 -8.93 7.64
N ALA A 12 5.93 -8.04 8.26
CA ALA A 12 4.58 -7.73 7.80
C ALA A 12 4.64 -7.14 6.38
N PRO A 13 3.88 -7.67 5.41
CA PRO A 13 3.80 -7.08 4.09
C PRO A 13 3.11 -5.71 4.16
N LEU A 14 3.59 -4.75 3.36
CA LEU A 14 2.87 -3.49 3.16
C LEU A 14 1.75 -3.72 2.14
N LEU A 15 0.51 -3.81 2.62
CA LEU A 15 -0.68 -3.94 1.78
C LEU A 15 -1.19 -2.55 1.38
N LEU A 16 -1.18 -2.24 0.08
CA LEU A 16 -1.59 -0.94 -0.44
C LEU A 16 -2.86 -1.07 -1.29
N ARG A 17 -3.77 -0.10 -1.12
CA ARG A 17 -4.93 0.06 -1.98
C ARG A 17 -4.74 1.26 -2.89
N THR A 18 -4.80 1.04 -4.19
CA THR A 18 -4.65 2.09 -5.20
C THR A 18 -6.01 2.64 -5.63
N TYR A 19 -6.01 3.89 -6.08
CA TYR A 19 -7.20 4.63 -6.49
C TYR A 19 -7.01 5.20 -7.89
N LYS A 20 -8.07 5.18 -8.69
CA LYS A 20 -8.13 5.79 -10.01
C LYS A 20 -8.67 7.20 -9.88
N LEU A 21 -7.92 8.16 -10.41
CA LEU A 21 -8.39 9.53 -10.56
C LEU A 21 -9.45 9.59 -11.67
N PRO A 22 -10.43 10.51 -11.57
CA PRO A 22 -11.46 10.65 -12.59
C PRO A 22 -10.89 11.06 -13.96
N THR A 23 -9.79 11.81 -13.95
CA THR A 23 -9.08 12.22 -15.16
C THR A 23 -7.57 12.01 -15.01
N PRO A 24 -6.85 11.60 -16.07
CA PRO A 24 -5.40 11.57 -16.07
C PRO A 24 -4.82 12.95 -15.74
N GLN A 25 -3.77 12.96 -14.93
CA GLN A 25 -3.07 14.18 -14.53
C GLN A 25 -1.73 14.24 -15.23
N LEU A 26 -1.41 15.38 -15.85
CA LEU A 26 -0.08 15.63 -16.37
C LEU A 26 0.77 16.25 -15.26
N VAL A 27 1.81 15.53 -14.83
CA VAL A 27 2.79 16.05 -13.87
C VAL A 27 3.93 16.69 -14.66
N ALA A 28 4.02 18.01 -14.63
CA ALA A 28 5.12 18.72 -15.27
C ALA A 28 6.46 18.34 -14.62
N TYR A 29 7.50 18.19 -15.44
CA TYR A 29 8.83 17.91 -14.92
C TYR A 29 9.34 19.09 -14.08
N HIS A 30 9.85 18.79 -12.88
CA HIS A 30 10.50 19.77 -12.01
C HIS A 30 11.95 19.33 -11.74
N PRO A 31 12.94 20.24 -11.75
CA PRO A 31 14.34 19.86 -11.53
C PRO A 31 14.60 19.10 -10.23
N HIS A 32 13.79 19.32 -9.19
CA HIS A 32 13.90 18.58 -7.92
C HIS A 32 13.56 17.09 -8.02
N TYR A 33 12.91 16.66 -9.10
CA TYR A 33 12.62 15.24 -9.35
C TYR A 33 13.82 14.50 -9.95
N GLY A 34 14.87 15.21 -10.38
CA GLY A 34 16.08 14.61 -10.93
C GLY A 34 16.85 13.74 -9.93
N GLY A 35 17.64 12.80 -10.48
CA GLY A 35 18.47 11.85 -9.73
C GLY A 35 17.80 10.49 -9.49
N CYS A 36 18.55 9.56 -8.90
CA CYS A 36 18.06 8.22 -8.58
C CYS A 36 17.31 8.22 -7.24
N LYS A 37 16.08 8.71 -7.24
CA LYS A 37 15.20 8.72 -6.07
C LYS A 37 14.18 7.60 -6.16
N SER A 38 14.02 6.82 -5.09
CA SER A 38 12.98 5.79 -4.99
C SER A 38 11.59 6.38 -4.74
N TRP A 39 11.53 7.62 -4.24
CA TRP A 39 10.29 8.37 -4.03
C TRP A 39 10.54 9.85 -4.25
N ILE A 40 9.54 10.56 -4.76
CA ILE A 40 9.57 12.01 -4.93
C ILE A 40 8.29 12.59 -4.33
N ASP A 41 8.42 13.71 -3.64
CA ASP A 41 7.27 14.53 -3.28
C ASP A 41 6.89 15.36 -4.50
N LEU A 42 5.60 15.37 -4.84
CA LEU A 42 5.11 16.19 -5.93
C LEU A 42 5.18 17.67 -5.51
N HIS A 43 5.81 18.49 -6.35
CA HIS A 43 5.88 19.94 -6.17
C HIS A 43 4.49 20.57 -6.14
N GLU A 44 3.58 20.05 -6.98
CA GLU A 44 2.17 20.42 -6.97
C GLU A 44 1.33 19.22 -6.54
N SER A 45 0.48 19.41 -5.54
CA SER A 45 -0.40 18.35 -5.04
C SER A 45 -1.49 18.01 -6.05
N ILE A 46 -1.71 16.73 -6.29
CA ILE A 46 -2.84 16.25 -7.09
C ILE A 46 -4.05 16.05 -6.17
N SER A 47 -5.19 16.64 -6.54
CA SER A 47 -6.44 16.39 -5.83
C SER A 47 -6.87 14.93 -5.98
N LEU A 48 -7.11 14.28 -4.85
CA LEU A 48 -7.68 12.92 -4.80
C LEU A 48 -9.21 12.95 -4.71
N ALA A 49 -9.83 14.12 -4.85
CA ALA A 49 -11.28 14.26 -4.83
C ALA A 49 -11.92 13.39 -5.93
N ALA A 50 -12.99 12.67 -5.57
CA ALA A 50 -13.69 11.74 -6.45
C ALA A 50 -12.85 10.57 -7.00
N ALA A 51 -11.66 10.32 -6.44
CA ALA A 51 -10.90 9.13 -6.78
C ALA A 51 -11.67 7.88 -6.31
N THR A 52 -11.72 6.86 -7.16
CA THR A 52 -12.40 5.60 -6.86
C THR A 52 -11.40 4.47 -6.67
N PRO A 53 -11.68 3.47 -5.81
CA PRO A 53 -10.81 2.31 -5.68
C PRO A 53 -10.53 1.65 -7.03
N ALA A 54 -9.26 1.33 -7.31
CA ALA A 54 -8.88 0.71 -8.58
C ALA A 54 -9.49 -0.68 -8.76
N ILE A 55 -9.76 -1.36 -7.63
CA ILE A 55 -10.48 -2.63 -7.54
C ILE A 55 -11.59 -2.56 -6.47
N PRO A 56 -12.66 -3.37 -6.60
CA PRO A 56 -13.73 -3.48 -5.60
C PRO A 56 -13.25 -3.91 -4.20
N GLU A 57 -14.00 -3.53 -3.16
CA GLU A 57 -13.67 -3.84 -1.76
C GLU A 57 -13.58 -5.34 -1.45
N ASN A 58 -14.52 -6.13 -1.97
CA ASN A 58 -14.54 -7.58 -1.77
C ASN A 58 -13.28 -8.22 -2.36
N THR A 59 -12.92 -7.87 -3.59
CA THR A 59 -11.70 -8.36 -4.24
C THR A 59 -10.45 -7.94 -3.48
N TYR A 60 -10.38 -6.69 -3.00
CA TYR A 60 -9.26 -6.24 -2.17
C TYR A 60 -9.15 -7.07 -0.88
N SER A 61 -10.27 -7.26 -0.17
CA SER A 61 -10.32 -8.03 1.08
C SER A 61 -9.91 -9.49 0.88
N GLU A 62 -10.36 -10.13 -0.20
CA GLU A 62 -9.98 -11.49 -0.57
C GLU A 62 -8.47 -11.61 -0.83
N LEU A 63 -7.88 -10.64 -1.53
CA LEU A 63 -6.43 -10.62 -1.80
C LEU A 63 -5.63 -10.38 -0.52
N VAL A 64 -6.07 -9.46 0.35
CA VAL A 64 -5.46 -9.22 1.67
C VAL A 64 -5.43 -10.51 2.48
N ALA A 65 -6.56 -11.22 2.57
CA ALA A 65 -6.64 -12.48 3.31
C ALA A 65 -5.68 -13.54 2.76
N GLN A 66 -5.60 -13.70 1.43
CA GLN A 66 -4.68 -14.63 0.78
C GLN A 66 -3.21 -14.29 1.05
N ILE A 67 -2.82 -13.01 0.94
CA ILE A 67 -1.44 -12.58 1.19
C ILE A 67 -1.07 -12.77 2.66
N CYS A 68 -1.97 -12.45 3.58
CA CYS A 68 -1.80 -12.67 5.01
C CYS A 68 -1.61 -14.15 5.35
N GLN A 69 -2.40 -15.02 4.73
CA GLN A 69 -2.26 -16.48 4.87
C GLN A 69 -0.89 -16.98 4.37
N ILE A 70 -0.40 -16.47 3.24
CA ILE A 70 0.89 -16.87 2.66
C ILE A 70 2.07 -16.35 3.50
N THR A 71 1.97 -15.13 4.02
CA THR A 71 3.03 -14.47 4.78
C THR A 71 3.06 -14.85 6.25
N GLY A 72 2.02 -15.54 6.74
CA GLY A 72 1.87 -15.89 8.15
C GLY A 72 1.57 -14.68 9.04
N ASP A 73 1.10 -13.58 8.44
CA ASP A 73 0.77 -12.34 9.14
C ASP A 73 -0.74 -12.26 9.38
N SER A 74 -1.16 -12.32 10.64
CA SER A 74 -2.58 -12.18 11.03
C SER A 74 -2.95 -10.75 11.45
N SER A 75 -2.05 -9.78 11.35
CA SER A 75 -2.28 -8.41 11.84
C SER A 75 -3.39 -7.66 11.10
N TYR A 76 -3.67 -8.05 9.84
CA TYR A 76 -4.73 -7.46 9.02
C TYR A 76 -6.08 -8.15 9.17
N ILE A 77 -6.17 -9.26 9.91
CA ILE A 77 -7.44 -9.91 10.25
C ILE A 77 -8.06 -9.16 11.44
N SER A 78 -8.50 -7.93 11.21
CA SER A 78 -9.41 -7.26 12.14
C SER A 78 -10.85 -7.53 11.69
N PRO A 79 -11.69 -8.18 12.52
CA PRO A 79 -13.12 -8.16 12.29
C PRO A 79 -13.57 -6.71 12.48
N ASN A 80 -14.36 -6.21 11.54
CA ASN A 80 -15.01 -4.90 11.59
C ASN A 80 -15.31 -4.41 13.02
N LYS A 81 -14.83 -3.21 13.35
CA LYS A 81 -15.51 -2.33 14.30
C LYS A 81 -16.46 -1.44 13.51
#